data_AF-A0A2G5SXP2-F1
#
_entry.id   AF-A0A2G5SXP2-F1
#
_cell.length_a   1.000
_cell.length_b   1.000
_cell.length_c   1.000
_cell.angle_alpha   90.00
_cell.angle_beta   90.00
_cell.angle_gamma   90.00
#
_symmetry.space_group_name_H-M   'P 1'
#
loop_
_entity.id
_entity.type
_entity.pdbx_description
1 polymer ?
#
loop_
_entity_poly.entity_id
_entity_poly.type
_entity_poly.pdbx_seq_one_letter_code
_entity_poly.pdbx_strand_id
1 'polypeptide(L)'
;MSSSNPPTTKVRLTVDDVKSYKSRLHQMKLKRMCANAMFILTNETIYRVTMETIDSTKKALKKVIRHGAGIFTTEKRTTKLLKAYAQHQKAYDSMMFKMEIAMMPSRALNVINTWLKDTLGEQEPAAEVSCENHLYHSRIVDCGMECPCMETSV
;
A
#
# COMPACT_ATOMS: atom_id res chain seq x y z
N MET A 1 24.31 39.28 18.33
CA MET A 1 23.20 38.31 18.30
C MET A 1 22.92 37.96 16.84
N SER A 2 23.55 36.90 16.32
CA SER A 2 23.33 36.47 14.94
C SER A 2 22.11 35.57 14.88
N SER A 3 20.95 36.15 14.54
CA SER A 3 19.74 35.40 14.24
C SER A 3 19.89 34.79 12.85
N SER A 4 20.38 33.55 12.78
CA SER A 4 20.32 32.75 11.56
C SER A 4 18.89 32.24 11.40
N ASN A 5 18.16 32.81 10.44
CA ASN A 5 16.88 32.23 10.02
C ASN A 5 17.14 30.80 9.52
N PRO A 6 16.36 29.80 9.99
CA PRO A 6 16.54 28.43 9.54
C PRO A 6 16.29 28.36 8.02
N PRO A 7 17.04 27.52 7.29
CA PRO A 7 16.90 27.40 5.85
C PRO A 7 15.46 26.96 5.49
N THR A 8 14.70 27.83 4.84
CA THR A 8 13.38 27.50 4.29
C THR A 8 13.52 26.43 3.21
N THR A 9 13.21 25.19 3.54
CA THR A 9 13.12 24.09 2.57
C THR A 9 12.02 24.41 1.55
N LYS A 10 12.30 24.33 0.26
CA LYS A 10 11.28 24.58 -0.79
C LYS A 10 10.79 23.24 -1.34
N VAL A 11 9.48 23.10 -1.51
CA VAL A 11 8.87 21.96 -2.21
C VAL A 11 8.49 22.40 -3.61
N ARG A 12 8.94 21.67 -4.62
CA ARG A 12 8.63 21.95 -6.03
C ARG A 12 7.62 20.92 -6.54
N LEU A 13 6.52 21.40 -7.10
CA LEU A 13 5.59 20.61 -7.91
C LEU A 13 5.77 20.99 -9.37
N THR A 14 6.07 20.00 -10.20
CA THR A 14 6.24 20.19 -11.65
C THR A 14 4.91 20.06 -12.39
N VAL A 15 4.90 20.47 -13.66
CA VAL A 15 3.75 20.25 -14.54
C VAL A 15 3.51 18.76 -14.78
N ASP A 16 4.59 17.96 -14.85
CA ASP A 16 4.51 16.51 -15.01
C ASP A 16 3.92 15.82 -13.79
N ASP A 17 4.21 16.31 -12.57
CA ASP A 17 3.55 15.82 -11.35
C ASP A 17 2.05 16.03 -11.42
N VAL A 18 1.62 17.24 -11.83
CA VAL A 18 0.18 17.55 -11.97
C VAL A 18 -0.47 16.69 -13.06
N LYS A 19 0.23 16.43 -14.18
CA LYS A 19 -0.24 15.53 -15.25
C LYS A 19 -0.39 14.09 -14.73
N SER A 20 0.60 13.59 -14.00
CA SER A 20 0.57 12.28 -13.35
C SER A 20 -0.59 12.17 -12.36
N TYR A 21 -0.81 13.19 -11.52
CA TYR A 21 -1.94 13.23 -10.59
C TYR A 21 -3.30 13.22 -11.30
N LYS A 22 -3.45 13.92 -12.43
CA LYS A 22 -4.68 13.86 -13.23
C LYS A 22 -4.92 12.46 -13.81
N SER A 23 -3.88 11.81 -14.32
CA SER A 23 -3.96 10.43 -14.81
C SER A 23 -4.38 9.47 -13.68
N ARG A 24 -3.75 9.58 -12.51
CA ARG A 24 -4.11 8.77 -11.34
C ARG A 24 -5.54 9.01 -10.87
N LEU A 25 -6.02 10.25 -10.90
CA LEU A 25 -7.41 10.58 -10.58
C LEU A 25 -8.38 9.88 -11.54
N HIS A 26 -8.04 9.74 -12.82
CA HIS A 26 -8.83 8.99 -13.78
C HIS A 26 -8.83 7.49 -13.46
N GLN A 27 -7.66 6.89 -13.21
CA GLN A 27 -7.55 5.48 -12.81
C GLN A 27 -8.37 5.15 -11.55
N MET A 28 -8.34 6.02 -10.54
CA MET A 28 -9.17 5.87 -9.33
C MET A 28 -10.67 5.84 -9.65
N LYS A 29 -11.14 6.60 -10.64
CA LYS A 29 -12.55 6.53 -11.07
C LYS A 29 -12.88 5.17 -11.67
N LEU A 30 -12.01 4.63 -12.53
CA LEU A 30 -12.18 3.30 -13.12
C LEU A 30 -12.24 2.22 -12.03
N LYS A 31 -11.27 2.21 -11.11
CA LYS A 31 -11.24 1.25 -10.00
C LYS A 31 -12.46 1.35 -9.08
N ARG A 32 -12.99 2.57 -8.85
CA ARG A 32 -14.24 2.75 -8.10
C ARG A 32 -15.42 2.09 -8.81
N MET A 33 -15.51 2.22 -10.12
CA MET A 33 -16.59 1.56 -10.89
C MET A 33 -16.48 0.04 -10.79
N CYS A 34 -15.26 -0.51 -10.89
CA CYS A 34 -15.02 -1.94 -10.69
C CYS A 34 -15.46 -2.39 -9.28
N ALA A 35 -15.07 -1.65 -8.22
CA ALA A 35 -15.47 -1.98 -6.86
C ALA A 35 -16.99 -1.90 -6.67
N ASN A 36 -17.65 -0.90 -7.25
CA ASN A 36 -19.10 -0.79 -7.20
C ASN A 36 -19.80 -1.96 -7.91
N ALA A 37 -19.32 -2.37 -9.09
CA ALA A 37 -19.86 -3.51 -9.79
C ALA A 37 -19.72 -4.80 -8.97
N MET A 38 -18.55 -5.05 -8.39
CA MET A 38 -18.33 -6.21 -7.53
C MET A 38 -19.20 -6.15 -6.26
N PHE A 39 -19.37 -4.98 -5.65
CA PHE A 39 -20.25 -4.80 -4.50
C PHE A 39 -21.71 -5.15 -4.84
N ILE A 40 -22.21 -4.74 -6.01
CA ILE A 40 -23.58 -5.08 -6.45
C ILE A 40 -23.72 -6.60 -6.63
N LEU A 41 -22.69 -7.27 -7.13
CA LEU A 41 -22.71 -8.71 -7.40
C LEU A 41 -22.57 -9.57 -6.14
N THR A 42 -21.71 -9.18 -5.21
CA THR A 42 -21.33 -10.03 -4.06
C THR A 42 -21.81 -9.51 -2.72
N ASN A 43 -22.15 -8.22 -2.63
CA ASN A 43 -22.46 -7.50 -1.39
C ASN A 43 -21.36 -7.60 -0.31
N GLU A 44 -20.12 -7.85 -0.71
CA GLU A 44 -19.02 -8.00 0.23
C GLU A 44 -18.51 -6.64 0.74
N THR A 45 -18.25 -6.57 2.05
CA THR A 45 -17.80 -5.34 2.72
C THR A 45 -16.48 -4.79 2.16
N ILE A 46 -15.59 -5.65 1.65
CA ILE A 46 -14.30 -5.23 1.08
C ILE A 46 -14.49 -4.23 -0.06
N TYR A 47 -15.49 -4.42 -0.92
CA TYR A 47 -15.75 -3.53 -2.05
C TYR A 47 -16.34 -2.19 -1.59
N ARG A 48 -17.19 -2.20 -0.54
CA ARG A 48 -17.70 -0.97 0.09
C ARG A 48 -16.56 -0.13 0.67
N VAL A 49 -15.71 -0.74 1.51
CA VAL A 49 -14.54 -0.08 2.11
C VAL A 49 -13.57 0.41 1.03
N THR A 50 -13.46 -0.34 -0.07
CA THR A 50 -12.66 0.08 -1.23
C THR A 50 -13.20 1.35 -1.88
N MET A 51 -14.51 1.44 -2.13
CA MET A 51 -15.13 2.65 -2.67
C MET A 51 -14.90 3.86 -1.77
N GLU A 52 -15.07 3.72 -0.46
CA GLU A 52 -14.85 4.78 0.53
C GLU A 52 -13.39 5.25 0.56
N THR A 53 -12.45 4.31 0.51
CA THR A 53 -11.01 4.59 0.45
C THR A 53 -10.66 5.34 -0.84
N ILE A 54 -11.23 4.93 -1.97
CA ILE A 54 -11.03 5.62 -3.25
C ILE A 54 -11.60 7.04 -3.19
N ASP A 55 -12.81 7.22 -2.66
CA ASP A 55 -13.47 8.53 -2.64
C ASP A 55 -12.77 9.53 -1.69
N SER A 56 -12.27 9.06 -0.54
CA SER A 56 -11.44 9.89 0.36
C SER A 56 -10.11 10.28 -0.31
N THR A 57 -9.44 9.34 -0.96
CA THR A 57 -8.15 9.59 -1.65
C THR A 57 -8.33 10.53 -2.83
N LYS A 58 -9.40 10.38 -3.64
CA LYS A 58 -9.76 11.31 -4.71
C LYS A 58 -9.96 12.73 -4.20
N LYS A 59 -10.60 12.91 -3.03
CA LYS A 59 -10.80 14.24 -2.43
C LYS A 59 -9.46 14.87 -2.06
N ALA A 60 -8.52 14.11 -1.49
CA ALA A 60 -7.17 14.61 -1.19
C ALA A 60 -6.40 14.96 -2.47
N LEU A 61 -6.39 14.06 -3.47
CA LEU A 61 -5.69 14.26 -4.74
C LEU A 61 -6.21 15.48 -5.52
N LYS A 62 -7.54 15.69 -5.56
CA LYS A 62 -8.14 16.90 -6.16
C LYS A 62 -7.66 18.18 -5.49
N LYS A 63 -7.37 18.18 -4.19
CA LYS A 63 -6.80 19.36 -3.50
C LYS A 63 -5.37 19.62 -3.97
N VAL A 64 -4.56 18.58 -4.16
CA VAL A 64 -3.20 18.70 -4.69
C VAL A 64 -3.23 19.23 -6.14
N ILE A 65 -4.06 18.67 -7.01
CA ILE A 65 -4.19 19.12 -8.41
C ILE A 65 -4.62 20.59 -8.50
N ARG A 66 -5.58 21.03 -7.68
CA ARG A 66 -6.03 22.43 -7.66
C ARG A 66 -4.94 23.40 -7.20
N HIS A 67 -3.96 22.92 -6.44
CA HIS A 67 -2.85 23.77 -6.01
C HIS A 67 -1.90 24.11 -7.17
N GLY A 68 -1.80 23.23 -8.17
CA GLY A 68 -1.03 23.48 -9.38
C GLY A 68 0.48 23.27 -9.23
N ALA A 69 1.19 23.46 -10.34
CA ALA A 69 2.65 23.42 -10.38
C ALA A 69 3.22 24.75 -9.82
N GLY A 70 4.37 24.67 -9.16
CA GLY A 70 5.01 25.82 -8.54
C GLY A 70 6.11 25.46 -7.56
N ILE A 71 6.82 26.48 -7.09
CA ILE A 71 7.80 26.36 -6.00
C ILE A 71 7.14 26.95 -4.76
N PHE A 72 6.99 26.13 -3.72
CA PHE A 72 6.31 26.49 -2.48
C PHE A 72 7.31 26.49 -1.34
N THR A 73 7.27 27.51 -0.50
CA THR A 73 7.95 27.46 0.80
C THR A 73 7.31 26.36 1.64
N THR A 74 8.09 25.66 2.46
CA THR A 74 7.58 24.59 3.36
C THR A 74 6.61 25.10 4.43
N GLU A 75 6.20 26.37 4.38
CA GLU A 75 5.27 27.01 5.32
C GLU A 75 3.86 26.39 5.22
N LYS A 76 3.77 25.26 5.93
CA LYS A 76 2.62 24.52 6.48
C LYS A 76 1.54 24.04 5.52
N ARG A 77 1.08 24.80 4.52
CA ARG A 77 -0.13 24.43 3.76
C ARG A 77 0.14 23.39 2.68
N THR A 78 1.12 23.61 1.80
CA THR A 78 1.42 22.72 0.68
C THR A 78 2.02 21.40 1.16
N THR A 79 2.97 21.46 2.10
CA THR A 79 3.55 20.26 2.71
C THR A 79 2.49 19.42 3.45
N LYS A 80 1.54 20.07 4.16
CA LYS A 80 0.43 19.35 4.80
C LYS A 80 -0.51 18.72 3.78
N LEU A 81 -0.79 19.38 2.66
CA LEU A 81 -1.59 18.82 1.56
C LEU A 81 -0.92 17.57 0.95
N LEU A 82 0.39 17.66 0.66
CA LEU A 82 1.14 16.55 0.09
C LEU A 82 1.27 15.39 1.08
N LYS A 83 1.54 15.67 2.36
CA LYS A 83 1.61 14.65 3.43
C LYS A 83 0.26 13.96 3.63
N ALA A 84 -0.83 14.73 3.67
CA ALA A 84 -2.18 14.16 3.77
C ALA A 84 -2.50 13.28 2.56
N TYR A 85 -2.18 13.74 1.35
CA TYR A 85 -2.35 12.92 0.15
C TYR A 85 -1.51 11.64 0.19
N ALA A 86 -0.24 11.71 0.61
CA ALA A 86 0.63 10.54 0.74
C ALA A 86 0.06 9.49 1.72
N GLN A 87 -0.53 9.93 2.83
CA GLN A 87 -1.22 9.02 3.76
C GLN A 87 -2.43 8.34 3.12
N HIS A 88 -3.26 9.10 2.41
CA HIS A 88 -4.40 8.52 1.67
C HIS A 88 -3.95 7.60 0.53
N GLN A 89 -2.85 7.94 -0.15
CA GLN A 89 -2.28 7.13 -1.22
C GLN A 89 -1.85 5.76 -0.68
N LYS A 90 -1.16 5.70 0.47
CA LYS A 90 -0.78 4.44 1.11
C LYS A 90 -2.00 3.57 1.45
N ALA A 91 -3.08 4.19 1.96
CA ALA A 91 -4.32 3.49 2.25
C ALA A 91 -4.99 2.95 0.97
N TYR A 92 -4.99 3.76 -0.10
CA TYR A 92 -5.47 3.35 -1.41
C TYR A 92 -4.68 2.16 -1.96
N ASP A 93 -3.35 2.22 -1.95
CA ASP A 93 -2.50 1.15 -2.49
C ASP A 93 -2.73 -0.18 -1.74
N SER A 94 -2.81 -0.12 -0.40
CA SER A 94 -3.14 -1.29 0.43
C SER A 94 -4.52 -1.86 0.10
N MET A 95 -5.52 -1.00 -0.14
CA MET A 95 -6.88 -1.45 -0.45
C MET A 95 -7.00 -2.01 -1.87
N MET A 96 -6.27 -1.46 -2.84
CA MET A 96 -6.22 -2.00 -4.20
C MET A 96 -5.64 -3.41 -4.22
N PHE A 97 -4.56 -3.65 -3.47
CA PHE A 97 -3.99 -4.97 -3.31
C PHE A 97 -4.98 -5.97 -2.71
N LYS A 98 -5.66 -5.60 -1.62
CA LYS A 98 -6.68 -6.46 -0.98
C LYS A 98 -7.86 -6.74 -1.90
N MET A 99 -8.34 -5.73 -2.62
CA MET A 99 -9.40 -5.88 -3.61
C MET A 99 -8.98 -6.85 -4.72
N GLU A 100 -7.73 -6.78 -5.19
CA GLU A 100 -7.24 -7.64 -6.26
C GLU A 100 -7.19 -9.11 -5.85
N ILE A 101 -6.77 -9.41 -4.61
CA ILE A 101 -6.86 -10.76 -4.03
C ILE A 101 -8.31 -11.24 -3.98
N ALA A 102 -9.24 -10.40 -3.53
CA ALA A 102 -10.65 -10.77 -3.44
C ALA A 102 -11.30 -11.01 -4.81
N MET A 103 -10.90 -10.26 -5.84
CA MET A 103 -11.40 -10.47 -7.20
C MET A 103 -10.82 -11.72 -7.87
N MET A 104 -9.58 -12.10 -7.52
CA MET A 104 -8.89 -13.23 -8.15
C MET A 104 -8.26 -14.17 -7.09
N PRO A 105 -9.07 -14.88 -6.28
CA PRO A 105 -8.55 -15.73 -5.21
C PRO A 105 -7.60 -16.83 -5.72
N SER A 106 -7.89 -17.39 -6.89
CA SER A 106 -7.06 -18.42 -7.54
C SER A 106 -5.66 -17.93 -7.93
N ARG A 107 -5.44 -16.61 -8.00
CA ARG A 107 -4.16 -15.98 -8.30
C ARG A 107 -3.59 -15.21 -7.11
N ALA A 108 -4.16 -15.38 -5.92
CA ALA A 108 -3.77 -14.63 -4.73
C ALA A 108 -2.27 -14.71 -4.44
N LEU A 109 -1.66 -15.90 -4.54
CA LEU A 109 -0.22 -16.09 -4.34
C LEU A 109 0.62 -15.27 -5.32
N ASN A 110 0.21 -15.21 -6.59
CA ASN A 110 0.92 -14.40 -7.58
C ASN A 110 0.83 -12.90 -7.25
N VAL A 111 -0.36 -12.44 -6.86
CA VAL A 111 -0.59 -11.05 -6.45
C VAL A 111 0.24 -10.70 -5.21
N ILE A 112 0.29 -11.59 -4.22
CA ILE A 112 1.11 -11.44 -3.01
C ILE A 112 2.60 -11.37 -3.37
N ASN A 113 3.09 -12.29 -4.20
CA ASN A 113 4.49 -12.33 -4.61
C ASN A 113 4.90 -11.07 -5.38
N THR A 114 4.06 -10.57 -6.28
CA THR A 114 4.30 -9.30 -6.97
C THR A 114 4.36 -8.14 -5.98
N TRP A 115 3.39 -8.05 -5.06
CA TRP A 115 3.38 -6.99 -4.06
C TRP A 115 4.60 -7.01 -3.12
N LEU A 116 5.05 -8.21 -2.73
CA LEU A 116 6.27 -8.38 -1.93
C LEU A 116 7.51 -7.89 -2.68
N LYS A 117 7.65 -8.23 -3.96
CA LYS A 117 8.75 -7.73 -4.81
C LYS A 117 8.74 -6.19 -4.91
N ASP A 118 7.56 -5.62 -5.13
CA ASP A 118 7.39 -4.17 -5.25
C ASP A 118 7.67 -3.43 -3.93
N THR A 119 7.44 -4.09 -2.78
CA THR A 119 7.56 -3.46 -1.45
C THR A 119 8.94 -3.64 -0.83
N LEU A 120 9.57 -4.81 -1.02
CA LEU A 120 10.87 -5.16 -0.42
C LEU A 120 12.06 -4.84 -1.34
N GLY A 121 11.80 -4.59 -2.64
CA GLY A 121 12.81 -4.60 -3.69
C GLY A 121 13.28 -6.02 -4.00
N GLU A 122 14.14 -6.18 -5.00
CA GLU A 122 14.88 -7.44 -5.22
C GLU A 122 15.83 -7.68 -4.03
N GLN A 123 15.31 -8.22 -2.93
CA GLN A 123 16.17 -8.94 -1.99
C GLN A 123 16.42 -10.31 -2.60
N GLU A 124 17.71 -10.66 -2.76
CA GLU A 124 18.11 -12.04 -3.02
C GLU A 124 17.37 -12.97 -2.05
N PRO A 125 16.89 -14.14 -2.52
CA PRO A 125 16.12 -15.02 -1.68
C PRO A 125 16.95 -15.38 -0.45
N ALA A 126 16.42 -15.04 0.73
CA ALA A 126 16.86 -15.65 1.97
C ALA A 126 16.80 -17.16 1.77
N ALA A 127 17.94 -17.83 1.99
CA ALA A 127 18.19 -19.23 1.69
C ALA A 127 16.95 -20.10 1.91
N GLU A 128 16.60 -20.86 0.88
CA GLU A 128 15.61 -21.94 0.96
C GLU A 128 15.98 -22.84 2.13
N VAL A 129 15.22 -22.76 3.23
CA VAL A 129 15.21 -23.86 4.20
C VAL A 129 14.36 -24.95 3.56
N SER A 130 15.05 -25.79 2.78
CA SER A 130 14.52 -27.06 2.31
C SER A 130 14.25 -27.95 3.52
N CYS A 131 13.00 -28.01 3.96
CA CYS A 131 12.54 -29.10 4.80
C CYS A 131 12.29 -30.29 3.87
N GLU A 132 13.35 -31.04 3.55
CA GLU A 132 13.22 -32.28 2.80
C GLU A 132 12.30 -33.26 3.53
N ASN A 133 11.43 -33.89 2.74
CA ASN A 133 10.46 -34.87 3.14
C ASN A 133 11.06 -35.97 4.04
N HIS A 134 10.63 -36.01 5.30
CA HIS A 134 10.59 -37.27 6.04
C HIS A 134 9.17 -37.82 6.01
N LEU A 135 8.87 -38.53 4.92
CA LEU A 135 8.07 -39.75 5.03
C LEU A 135 8.79 -40.64 6.04
N TYR A 136 8.22 -40.90 7.21
CA TYR A 136 8.16 -42.25 7.78
C TYR A 136 7.25 -42.30 9.01
N HIS A 137 6.48 -43.38 9.04
CA HIS A 137 5.88 -44.01 10.20
C HIS A 137 6.61 -43.78 11.53
N SER A 138 5.82 -43.54 12.57
CA SER A 138 5.97 -44.11 13.92
C SER A 138 7.41 -44.29 14.45
N ARG A 139 7.91 -43.30 15.19
CA ARG A 139 8.47 -43.47 16.55
C ARG A 139 8.93 -42.11 17.05
N ILE A 140 8.53 -41.80 18.27
CA ILE A 140 9.03 -40.70 19.09
C ILE A 140 10.55 -40.83 19.16
N VAL A 141 11.26 -39.82 18.68
CA VAL A 141 12.68 -39.59 18.98
C VAL A 141 12.79 -38.13 19.39
N ASP A 142 13.16 -37.92 20.66
CA ASP A 142 13.50 -36.63 21.24
C ASP A 142 14.58 -35.94 20.40
N CYS A 143 14.17 -35.01 19.54
CA CYS A 143 15.08 -34.00 19.03
C CYS A 143 15.24 -32.96 20.14
N GLY A 144 16.28 -33.10 20.96
CA GLY A 144 16.71 -32.15 22.00
C GLY A 144 17.18 -30.79 21.44
N MET A 145 16.34 -30.15 20.63
CA MET A 145 16.44 -28.75 20.23
C MET A 145 15.14 -28.07 20.63
N GLU A 146 15.25 -27.08 21.53
CA GLU A 146 14.16 -26.24 21.97
C GLU A 146 13.52 -25.57 20.75
N CYS A 147 12.35 -26.07 20.36
CA CYS A 147 11.56 -25.48 19.30
C CYS A 147 10.77 -24.31 19.91
N PRO A 148 10.96 -23.05 19.45
CA PRO A 148 10.32 -21.87 20.06
C PRO A 148 8.81 -21.77 19.79
N CYS A 149 8.17 -22.84 19.32
CA CYS A 149 6.74 -22.89 19.01
C CYS A 149 5.86 -23.40 20.17
N MET A 150 6.42 -23.64 21.36
CA MET A 150 5.69 -24.14 22.54
C MET A 150 5.88 -23.28 23.80
N GLU A 151 5.83 -21.96 23.69
CA GLU A 151 5.54 -21.13 24.86
C GLU A 151 4.10 -20.60 24.78
N THR A 152 3.20 -21.21 25.56
CA THR A 152 2.10 -20.47 26.22
C THR A 152 1.42 -21.32 27.32
N SER A 153 1.46 -20.77 28.55
CA SER A 153 0.60 -21.04 29.72
C SER A 153 0.85 -22.36 30.47
N VAL A 154 1.16 -22.41 31.77
CA VAL A 154 0.66 -21.67 32.96
C VAL A 154 1.79 -21.41 33.94
#